data_AF-A0AAF0NH86-F1
#
_entry.id   AF-A0AAF0NH86-F1
#
_cell.length_a   1.000
_cell.length_b   1.000
_cell.length_c   1.000
_cell.angle_alpha   90.00
_cell.angle_beta   90.00
_cell.angle_gamma   90.00
#
_symmetry.space_group_name_H-M   'P 1'
#
loop_
_entity.id
_entity.type
_entity.pdbx_description
1 polymer ?
#
loop_
_entity_poly.entity_id
_entity_poly.type
_entity_poly.pdbx_seq_one_letter_code
_entity_poly.pdbx_strand_id
1 'polypeptide(L)'
;MVTWTQMYMPMGGLGLSALVALIPIIFFFVALAVLRLKGHVAGATTLILSILIAIFAFKMPIDMAFAAAGYGFIYGLWPIAWIIVAAVFLYKLTVASGQFDIIRSSVISITDDQRLQVLLIGFSFGALLEGAAGFGAPVAITGALLVGLGFKPLYAAGLCLIANTAPVAFGALGVPILVAGQVTGIDPFHIGAMAGRQLPFLSVLVPFWLVAMMDGWKGVKETWPAALVAGGSFAVTQFFTSNYIGPELPDITSALVSIVSLALFLKVWRPKNTETAISMGQSACAMVVNKPSSGGPVPSEYSLGQIIRAWSPFLILTVLVTIWTMKPFKALFAPGGAFYSLVINFQIPHLHQQVLKAAPIVAQPTPMDAVFKFDPLSAGGTAIFIAAIISIFILGVGIKKGIGVFAETLISLKWPILSIGMVLAFAFVTNYSGMSTTLALVLAGTGVMFPFFSPFLGWLGVFLTGSDTSSNALFGSLQSTTAQQINVSDTLLVAANTSGGVTGKMISPQSIAVACAATGMVGRESELFRYTVKHSLIFASVIGIITLLQAYVFTGMLVS
;
A
#
# COMPACT_ATOMS: atom_id res chain seq x y z
N MET A 1 19.67 -28.16 -22.27
CA MET A 1 19.61 -26.78 -21.74
C MET A 1 20.67 -26.64 -20.68
N VAL A 2 21.42 -25.54 -20.67
CA VAL A 2 22.46 -25.29 -19.65
C VAL A 2 21.77 -24.78 -18.38
N THR A 3 22.02 -25.43 -17.25
CA THR A 3 21.57 -24.96 -15.94
C THR A 3 22.68 -24.15 -15.27
N TRP A 4 22.31 -23.15 -14.49
CA TRP A 4 23.24 -22.33 -13.72
C TRP A 4 22.83 -22.33 -12.25
N THR A 5 23.81 -22.48 -11.36
CA THR A 5 23.55 -22.53 -9.91
C THR A 5 23.92 -21.20 -9.28
N GLN A 6 23.05 -20.68 -8.42
CA GLN A 6 23.29 -19.44 -7.69
C GLN A 6 24.57 -19.53 -6.85
N MET A 7 25.37 -18.47 -6.90
CA MET A 7 26.54 -18.31 -6.06
C MET A 7 26.29 -17.25 -5.01
N TYR A 8 26.32 -17.63 -3.73
CA TYR A 8 26.03 -16.72 -2.61
C TYR A 8 27.28 -16.02 -2.06
N MET A 9 28.47 -16.53 -2.35
CA MET A 9 29.75 -15.97 -1.87
C MET A 9 30.76 -15.75 -3.01
N PRO A 10 30.38 -15.14 -4.15
CA PRO A 10 31.26 -15.03 -5.31
C PRO A 10 32.52 -14.20 -5.06
N MET A 11 32.53 -13.33 -4.05
CA MET A 11 33.68 -12.47 -3.71
C MET A 11 34.64 -13.12 -2.68
N GLY A 12 34.54 -14.43 -2.46
CA GLY A 12 35.40 -15.16 -1.51
C GLY A 12 34.97 -15.07 -0.03
N GLY A 13 33.90 -14.34 0.27
CA GLY A 13 33.34 -14.22 1.60
C GLY A 13 31.91 -13.67 1.58
N LEU A 14 31.11 -14.04 2.58
CA LEU A 14 29.70 -13.64 2.66
C LEU A 14 29.54 -12.14 2.84
N GLY A 15 30.32 -11.53 3.75
CA GLY A 15 30.27 -10.09 4.00
C GLY A 15 30.63 -9.24 2.77
N LEU A 16 31.71 -9.58 2.06
CA LEU A 16 32.12 -8.84 0.86
C LEU A 16 31.10 -9.03 -0.28
N SER A 17 30.58 -10.24 -0.46
CA SER A 17 29.54 -10.52 -1.46
C SER A 17 28.25 -9.77 -1.14
N ALA A 18 27.91 -9.64 0.14
CA ALA A 18 26.76 -8.86 0.60
C ALA A 18 26.95 -7.35 0.36
N LEU A 19 28.15 -6.80 0.61
CA LEU A 19 28.43 -5.40 0.28
C LEU A 19 28.26 -5.13 -1.22
N VAL A 20 28.70 -6.06 -2.08
CA VAL A 20 28.49 -5.96 -3.53
C VAL A 20 27.01 -6.08 -3.90
N ALA A 21 26.28 -7.02 -3.31
CA ALA A 21 24.83 -7.18 -3.52
C ALA A 21 24.01 -5.96 -3.03
N LEU A 22 24.55 -5.20 -2.07
CA LEU A 22 23.91 -4.00 -1.52
C LEU A 22 24.07 -2.76 -2.42
N ILE A 23 25.05 -2.76 -3.33
CA ILE A 23 25.37 -1.62 -4.21
C ILE A 23 24.13 -1.11 -4.96
N PRO A 24 23.34 -1.95 -5.67
CA PRO A 24 22.15 -1.47 -6.37
C PRO A 24 21.09 -0.85 -5.47
N ILE A 25 20.90 -1.40 -4.27
CA ILE A 25 19.90 -0.93 -3.30
C ILE A 25 20.32 0.43 -2.76
N ILE A 26 21.58 0.57 -2.33
CA ILE A 26 22.14 1.86 -1.91
C ILE A 26 22.05 2.86 -3.04
N PHE A 27 22.44 2.46 -4.25
CA PHE A 27 22.38 3.35 -5.41
C PHE A 27 20.94 3.80 -5.70
N PHE A 28 19.95 2.90 -5.65
CA PHE A 28 18.54 3.26 -5.84
C PHE A 28 18.08 4.31 -4.81
N PHE A 29 18.46 4.13 -3.55
CA PHE A 29 18.14 5.09 -2.50
C PHE A 29 18.88 6.42 -2.65
N VAL A 30 20.18 6.40 -2.99
CA VAL A 30 20.95 7.61 -3.27
C VAL A 30 20.39 8.35 -4.49
N ALA A 31 19.99 7.61 -5.54
CA ALA A 31 19.37 8.15 -6.73
C ALA A 31 18.07 8.91 -6.42
N LEU A 32 17.23 8.38 -5.53
CA LEU A 32 15.96 9.00 -5.15
C LEU A 32 16.13 10.10 -4.09
N ALA A 33 16.85 9.83 -3.00
CA ALA A 33 16.90 10.72 -1.84
C ALA A 33 17.94 11.84 -1.99
N VAL A 34 19.10 11.55 -2.58
CA VAL A 34 20.23 12.50 -2.69
C VAL A 34 20.26 13.16 -4.05
N LEU A 35 20.29 12.37 -5.13
CA LEU A 35 20.35 12.87 -6.50
C LEU A 35 18.99 13.37 -7.02
N ARG A 36 17.89 13.03 -6.33
CA ARG A 36 16.51 13.44 -6.66
C ARG A 36 16.13 13.11 -8.11
N LEU A 37 16.60 11.97 -8.61
CA LEU A 37 16.26 11.50 -9.96
C LEU A 37 14.77 11.13 -10.03
N LYS A 38 14.20 11.23 -11.23
CA LYS A 38 12.84 10.75 -11.50
C LYS A 38 12.79 9.23 -11.26
N GLY A 39 11.70 8.72 -10.69
CA GLY A 39 11.57 7.30 -10.32
C GLY A 39 11.91 6.31 -11.43
N HIS A 40 11.44 6.55 -12.66
CA HIS A 40 11.77 5.70 -13.81
C HIS A 40 13.25 5.75 -14.22
N VAL A 41 13.94 6.87 -14.02
CA VAL A 41 15.38 7.01 -14.28
C VAL A 41 16.18 6.29 -13.21
N ALA A 42 15.82 6.49 -11.94
CA ALA A 42 16.43 5.76 -10.82
C ALA A 42 16.25 4.25 -11.01
N GLY A 43 15.02 3.79 -11.32
CA GLY A 43 14.75 2.38 -11.59
C GLY A 43 15.55 1.82 -12.77
N ALA A 44 15.60 2.53 -13.90
CA ALA A 44 16.33 2.06 -15.08
C ALA A 44 17.85 1.98 -14.85
N THR A 45 18.43 2.99 -14.20
CA THR A 45 19.87 3.00 -13.89
C THR A 45 20.24 1.95 -12.85
N THR A 46 19.40 1.76 -11.81
CA THR A 46 19.56 0.66 -10.85
C THR A 46 19.44 -0.71 -11.52
N LEU A 47 18.49 -0.90 -12.45
CA LEU A 47 18.36 -2.14 -13.21
C LEU A 47 19.64 -2.45 -14.00
N ILE A 48 20.16 -1.47 -14.73
CA ILE A 48 21.42 -1.62 -15.48
C ILE A 48 22.55 -2.03 -14.53
N LEU A 49 22.69 -1.33 -13.40
CA LEU A 49 23.70 -1.63 -12.40
C LEU A 49 23.54 -3.06 -11.83
N SER A 50 22.32 -3.49 -11.54
CA SER A 50 22.04 -4.86 -11.09
C SER A 50 22.36 -5.92 -12.13
N ILE A 51 22.07 -5.68 -13.40
CA ILE A 51 22.44 -6.61 -14.48
C ILE A 51 23.96 -6.73 -14.57
N LEU A 52 24.68 -5.60 -14.50
CA LEU A 52 26.15 -5.61 -14.51
C LEU A 52 26.71 -6.39 -13.33
N ILE A 53 26.18 -6.19 -12.12
CA ILE A 53 26.62 -6.93 -10.93
C ILE A 53 26.25 -8.42 -11.02
N ALA A 54 25.06 -8.75 -11.50
CA ALA A 54 24.63 -10.14 -11.72
C ALA A 54 25.60 -10.88 -12.65
N ILE A 55 25.98 -10.26 -13.77
CA ILE A 55 26.87 -10.86 -14.77
C ILE A 55 28.32 -10.91 -14.28
N PHE A 56 28.87 -9.77 -13.83
CA PHE A 56 30.30 -9.68 -13.57
C PHE A 56 30.72 -10.15 -12.18
N ALA A 57 29.92 -9.88 -11.15
CA ALA A 57 30.23 -10.29 -9.78
C ALA A 57 29.63 -11.66 -9.47
N PHE A 58 28.33 -11.86 -9.73
CA PHE A 58 27.64 -13.12 -9.43
C PHE A 58 27.79 -14.18 -10.53
N LYS A 59 28.44 -13.87 -11.66
CA LYS A 59 28.67 -14.78 -12.80
C LYS A 59 27.40 -15.44 -13.32
N MET A 60 26.26 -14.74 -13.23
CA MET A 60 25.03 -15.15 -13.87
C MET A 60 25.20 -15.08 -15.39
N PRO A 61 24.80 -16.11 -16.16
CA PRO A 61 24.81 -16.05 -17.62
C PRO A 61 24.02 -14.85 -18.15
N ILE A 62 24.53 -14.23 -19.21
CA ILE A 62 23.99 -12.99 -19.76
C ILE A 62 22.54 -13.17 -20.21
N ASP A 63 22.24 -14.26 -20.90
CA ASP A 63 20.89 -14.58 -21.38
C ASP A 63 19.89 -14.73 -20.22
N MET A 64 20.28 -15.43 -19.14
CA MET A 64 19.45 -15.57 -17.95
C MET A 64 19.23 -14.23 -17.24
N ALA A 65 20.25 -13.35 -17.16
CA ALA A 65 20.14 -12.05 -16.52
C ALA A 65 19.13 -11.14 -17.25
N PHE A 66 19.20 -11.09 -18.59
CA PHE A 66 18.23 -10.34 -19.39
C PHE A 66 16.84 -11.00 -19.39
N ALA A 67 16.75 -12.33 -19.37
CA ALA A 67 15.48 -13.04 -19.24
C ALA A 67 14.80 -12.74 -17.89
N ALA A 68 15.55 -12.69 -16.79
CA ALA A 68 15.04 -12.31 -15.48
C ALA A 68 14.56 -10.85 -15.45
N ALA A 69 15.31 -9.92 -16.05
CA ALA A 69 14.90 -8.53 -16.19
C ALA A 69 13.61 -8.39 -17.01
N GLY A 70 13.54 -9.06 -18.16
CA GLY A 70 12.35 -9.08 -19.02
C GLY A 70 11.13 -9.68 -18.33
N TYR A 71 11.31 -10.78 -17.61
CA TYR A 71 10.24 -11.41 -16.84
C TYR A 71 9.68 -10.47 -15.77
N GLY A 72 10.55 -9.85 -14.96
CA GLY A 72 10.13 -8.87 -13.96
C GLY A 72 9.44 -7.65 -14.58
N PHE A 73 9.94 -7.15 -15.72
CA PHE A 73 9.34 -6.02 -16.43
C PHE A 73 7.91 -6.32 -16.92
N ILE A 74 7.72 -7.46 -17.60
CA ILE A 74 6.40 -7.87 -18.12
C ILE A 74 5.43 -8.13 -16.96
N TYR A 75 5.91 -8.68 -15.84
CA TYR A 75 5.07 -8.85 -14.65
C TYR A 75 4.64 -7.50 -14.05
N GLY A 76 5.51 -6.49 -14.11
CA GLY A 76 5.14 -5.12 -13.71
C GLY A 76 4.03 -4.55 -14.58
N LEU A 77 3.97 -4.89 -15.87
CA LEU A 77 2.90 -4.51 -16.78
C LEU A 77 1.61 -5.30 -16.53
N TRP A 78 1.72 -6.61 -16.31
CA TRP A 78 0.58 -7.48 -16.03
C TRP A 78 0.85 -8.43 -14.85
N PRO A 79 0.00 -8.47 -13.82
CA PRO A 79 -1.30 -7.78 -13.71
C PRO A 79 -1.22 -6.38 -13.08
N ILE A 80 -0.05 -5.96 -12.59
CA ILE A 80 0.06 -4.83 -11.64
C ILE A 80 -0.32 -3.49 -12.27
N ALA A 81 0.31 -3.11 -13.39
CA ALA A 81 -0.03 -1.85 -14.05
C ALA A 81 -1.49 -1.83 -14.52
N TRP A 82 -2.05 -2.98 -14.93
CA TRP A 82 -3.46 -3.08 -15.29
C TRP A 82 -4.40 -2.76 -14.13
N ILE A 83 -4.13 -3.29 -12.92
CA ILE A 83 -4.89 -2.95 -11.70
C ILE A 83 -4.84 -1.45 -11.44
N ILE A 84 -3.65 -0.84 -11.49
CA ILE A 84 -3.47 0.59 -11.24
C ILE A 84 -4.21 1.44 -12.29
N VAL A 85 -4.11 1.10 -13.56
CA VAL A 85 -4.82 1.80 -14.64
C VAL A 85 -6.32 1.76 -14.42
N ALA A 86 -6.88 0.58 -14.14
CA ALA A 86 -8.31 0.43 -13.91
C ALA A 86 -8.79 1.22 -12.67
N ALA A 87 -8.02 1.16 -11.57
CA ALA A 87 -8.33 1.83 -10.31
C ALA A 87 -8.31 3.37 -10.44
N VAL A 88 -7.22 3.90 -11.01
CA VAL A 88 -7.07 5.34 -11.24
C VAL A 88 -8.08 5.84 -12.26
N PHE A 89 -8.45 5.02 -13.26
CA PHE A 89 -9.51 5.35 -14.20
C PHE A 89 -10.86 5.51 -13.49
N LEU A 90 -11.26 4.56 -12.64
CA LEU A 90 -12.49 4.65 -11.84
C LEU A 90 -12.49 5.91 -10.95
N TYR A 91 -11.36 6.18 -10.30
CA TYR A 91 -11.19 7.37 -9.47
C TYR A 91 -11.33 8.65 -10.29
N LYS A 92 -10.58 8.80 -11.39
CA LYS A 92 -10.65 9.98 -12.26
C LYS A 92 -12.03 10.16 -12.88
N LEU A 93 -12.72 9.07 -13.20
CA LEU A 93 -14.10 9.11 -13.69
C LEU A 93 -15.05 9.70 -12.63
N THR A 94 -14.89 9.27 -11.37
CA THR A 94 -15.68 9.78 -10.24
C THR A 94 -15.40 11.26 -10.00
N VAL A 95 -14.15 11.71 -10.10
CA VAL A 95 -13.81 13.15 -10.04
C VAL A 95 -14.40 13.92 -11.23
N ALA A 96 -14.21 13.44 -12.46
CA ALA A 96 -14.68 14.10 -13.68
C ALA A 96 -16.21 14.19 -13.79
N SER A 97 -16.94 13.36 -13.05
CA SER A 97 -18.40 13.40 -12.95
C SER A 97 -18.95 14.45 -11.97
N GLY A 98 -18.07 15.12 -11.20
CA GLY A 98 -18.46 16.10 -10.18
C GLY A 98 -19.06 15.49 -8.91
N GLN A 99 -19.09 14.16 -8.80
CA GLN A 99 -19.67 13.47 -7.63
C GLN A 99 -18.78 13.57 -6.39
N PHE A 100 -17.50 13.88 -6.56
CA PHE A 100 -16.54 13.94 -5.45
C PHE A 100 -16.88 15.05 -4.44
N ASP A 101 -17.46 16.16 -4.89
CA ASP A 101 -17.90 17.24 -4.00
C ASP A 101 -19.10 16.81 -3.13
N ILE A 102 -19.98 15.97 -3.67
CA ILE A 102 -21.10 15.37 -2.92
C ILE A 102 -20.56 14.40 -1.86
N ILE A 103 -19.58 13.55 -2.24
CA ILE A 103 -18.89 12.65 -1.31
C ILE A 103 -18.28 13.46 -0.15
N ARG A 104 -17.50 14.49 -0.48
CA ARG A 104 -16.89 15.41 0.49
C ARG A 104 -17.94 16.02 1.42
N SER A 105 -19.00 16.62 0.87
CA SER A 105 -20.06 17.27 1.65
C SER A 105 -20.76 16.29 2.57
N SER A 106 -21.01 15.06 2.09
CA SER A 106 -21.69 14.03 2.88
C SER A 106 -20.89 13.63 4.12
N VAL A 107 -19.55 13.58 4.03
CA VAL A 107 -18.68 13.23 5.17
C VAL A 107 -18.59 14.39 6.17
N ILE A 108 -18.44 15.63 5.68
CA ILE A 108 -18.30 16.82 6.55
C ILE A 108 -19.57 17.08 7.36
N SER A 109 -20.75 16.86 6.77
CA SER A 109 -22.05 17.11 7.42
C SER A 109 -22.38 16.19 8.61
N ILE A 110 -21.57 15.17 8.89
CA ILE A 110 -21.84 14.19 9.94
C ILE A 110 -21.65 14.81 11.34
N THR A 111 -20.63 15.66 11.51
CA THR A 111 -20.25 16.20 12.82
C THR A 111 -19.48 17.51 12.72
N ASP A 112 -19.68 18.39 13.70
CA ASP A 112 -18.90 19.63 13.85
C ASP A 112 -17.71 19.48 14.82
N ASP A 113 -17.62 18.35 15.53
CA ASP A 113 -16.50 18.12 16.45
C ASP A 113 -15.24 17.82 15.62
N GLN A 114 -14.24 18.70 15.70
CA GLN A 114 -13.00 18.59 14.95
C GLN A 114 -12.27 17.26 15.20
N ARG A 115 -12.32 16.69 16.41
CA ARG A 115 -11.70 15.39 16.71
C ARG A 115 -12.34 14.30 15.88
N LEU A 116 -13.67 14.32 15.79
CA LEU A 116 -14.44 13.35 15.02
C LEU A 116 -14.34 13.58 13.50
N GLN A 117 -14.20 14.84 13.06
CA GLN A 117 -13.92 15.17 11.66
C GLN A 117 -12.58 14.58 11.20
N VAL A 118 -11.54 14.60 12.04
CA VAL A 118 -10.25 13.97 11.70
C VAL A 118 -10.40 12.46 11.55
N LEU A 119 -11.22 11.81 12.38
CA LEU A 119 -11.49 10.36 12.24
C LEU A 119 -12.26 10.04 10.96
N LEU A 120 -13.30 10.81 10.64
CA LEU A 120 -14.09 10.61 9.42
C LEU A 120 -13.30 10.92 8.16
N ILE A 121 -12.59 12.05 8.14
CA ILE A 121 -11.92 12.58 6.94
C ILE A 121 -10.52 12.01 6.81
N GLY A 122 -9.66 12.20 7.82
CA GLY A 122 -8.26 11.80 7.75
C GLY A 122 -8.07 10.28 7.80
N PHE A 123 -8.77 9.61 8.71
CA PHE A 123 -8.63 8.16 8.91
C PHE A 123 -9.52 7.36 7.95
N SER A 124 -10.85 7.44 8.07
CA SER A 124 -11.72 6.54 7.30
C SER A 124 -11.82 6.94 5.82
N PHE A 125 -12.14 8.20 5.50
CA PHE A 125 -12.21 8.66 4.11
C PHE A 125 -10.83 8.68 3.43
N GLY A 126 -9.77 9.04 4.16
CA GLY A 126 -8.39 8.91 3.70
C GLY A 126 -8.06 7.47 3.30
N ALA A 127 -8.41 6.48 4.13
CA ALA A 127 -8.20 5.07 3.81
C ALA A 127 -8.94 4.61 2.55
N LEU A 128 -10.16 5.09 2.31
CA LEU A 128 -10.88 4.82 1.06
C LEU A 128 -10.09 5.30 -0.16
N LEU A 129 -9.57 6.52 -0.10
CA LEU A 129 -8.78 7.11 -1.17
C LEU A 129 -7.45 6.37 -1.36
N GLU A 130 -6.84 5.86 -0.29
CA GLU A 130 -5.60 5.09 -0.36
C GLU A 130 -5.84 3.74 -1.04
N GLY A 131 -6.92 3.06 -0.64
CA GLY A 131 -7.36 1.82 -1.27
C GLY A 131 -7.66 1.99 -2.77
N ALA A 132 -8.33 3.08 -3.16
CA ALA A 132 -8.77 3.28 -4.54
C ALA A 132 -7.72 3.92 -5.46
N ALA A 133 -6.99 4.93 -4.99
CA ALA A 133 -6.08 5.73 -5.81
C ALA A 133 -4.61 5.55 -5.40
N GLY A 134 -4.31 5.59 -4.10
CA GLY A 134 -2.93 5.55 -3.58
C GLY A 134 -2.09 6.79 -3.93
N PHE A 135 -0.77 6.62 -3.97
CA PHE A 135 0.21 7.63 -4.45
C PHE A 135 0.13 9.04 -3.81
N GLY A 136 -0.27 9.12 -2.54
CA GLY A 136 -0.32 10.39 -1.80
C GLY A 136 -1.57 11.23 -2.07
N ALA A 137 -2.44 10.83 -3.01
CA ALA A 137 -3.76 11.45 -3.20
C ALA A 137 -4.60 11.53 -1.90
N PRO A 138 -4.59 10.52 -1.00
CA PRO A 138 -5.36 10.57 0.24
C PRO A 138 -4.96 11.73 1.13
N VAL A 139 -3.66 11.87 1.37
CA VAL A 139 -3.10 12.90 2.24
C VAL A 139 -3.29 14.29 1.63
N ALA A 140 -3.13 14.41 0.30
CA ALA A 140 -3.38 15.67 -0.38
C ALA A 140 -4.83 16.14 -0.19
N ILE A 141 -5.78 15.27 -0.51
CA ILE A 141 -7.21 15.61 -0.49
C ILE A 141 -7.64 15.84 0.96
N THR A 142 -7.45 14.87 1.84
CA THR A 142 -7.90 14.99 3.24
C THR A 142 -7.22 16.13 3.99
N GLY A 143 -5.93 16.38 3.71
CA GLY A 143 -5.21 17.52 4.27
C GLY A 143 -5.82 18.86 3.83
N ALA A 144 -6.07 19.04 2.53
CA ALA A 144 -6.72 20.24 2.02
C ALA A 144 -8.14 20.42 2.57
N LEU A 145 -8.88 19.32 2.75
CA LEU A 145 -10.21 19.32 3.37
C LEU A 145 -10.16 19.83 4.81
N LEU A 146 -9.25 19.27 5.63
CA LEU A 146 -9.10 19.69 7.02
C LEU A 146 -8.65 21.16 7.13
N VAL A 147 -7.73 21.62 6.26
CA VAL A 147 -7.37 23.04 6.21
C VAL A 147 -8.59 23.92 5.87
N GLY A 148 -9.42 23.50 4.92
CA GLY A 148 -10.68 24.18 4.59
C GLY A 148 -11.69 24.22 5.74
N LEU A 149 -11.61 23.28 6.69
CA LEU A 149 -12.41 23.25 7.92
C LEU A 149 -11.81 24.08 9.07
N GLY A 150 -10.71 24.80 8.81
CA GLY A 150 -10.08 25.71 9.76
C GLY A 150 -8.94 25.10 10.58
N PHE A 151 -8.47 23.90 10.25
CA PHE A 151 -7.28 23.33 10.90
C PHE A 151 -6.01 24.07 10.46
N LYS A 152 -5.06 24.24 11.39
CA LYS A 152 -3.71 24.73 11.05
C LYS A 152 -3.08 23.81 10.01
N PRO A 153 -2.50 24.35 8.92
CA PRO A 153 -1.90 23.54 7.84
C PRO A 153 -0.96 22.43 8.30
N LEU A 154 -0.02 22.72 9.20
CA LEU A 154 0.95 21.73 9.70
C LEU A 154 0.26 20.57 10.39
N TYR A 155 -0.78 20.91 11.15
CA TYR A 155 -1.52 19.98 11.97
C TYR A 155 -2.42 19.09 11.10
N ALA A 156 -3.12 19.67 10.14
CA ALA A 156 -3.91 18.94 9.14
C ALA A 156 -3.05 17.95 8.35
N ALA A 157 -1.93 18.41 7.79
CA ALA A 157 -1.00 17.56 7.04
C ALA A 157 -0.44 16.42 7.90
N GLY A 158 0.02 16.75 9.11
CA GLY A 158 0.60 15.78 10.03
C GLY A 158 -0.40 14.69 10.47
N LEU A 159 -1.62 15.09 10.82
CA LEU A 159 -2.67 14.14 11.19
C LEU A 159 -3.07 13.24 10.01
N CYS A 160 -3.21 13.78 8.80
CA CYS A 160 -3.52 12.98 7.62
C CYS A 160 -2.40 11.99 7.27
N LEU A 161 -1.13 12.38 7.41
CA LEU A 161 0.00 11.48 7.20
C LEU A 161 -0.01 10.31 8.20
N ILE A 162 -0.27 10.60 9.47
CA ILE A 162 -0.34 9.57 10.54
C ILE A 162 -1.59 8.69 10.35
N ALA A 163 -2.73 9.27 10.00
CA ALA A 163 -3.96 8.52 9.77
C ALA A 163 -3.82 7.53 8.62
N ASN A 164 -3.02 7.86 7.60
CA ASN A 164 -2.77 7.01 6.44
C ASN A 164 -1.92 5.76 6.76
N THR A 165 -1.49 5.51 8.00
CA THR A 165 -0.68 4.31 8.31
C THR A 165 -1.50 3.05 8.62
N ALA A 166 -2.82 3.14 8.72
CA ALA A 166 -3.70 1.97 8.81
C ALA A 166 -3.96 1.28 7.45
N PRO A 167 -4.19 2.02 6.34
CA PRO A 167 -4.55 1.40 5.05
C PRO A 167 -3.37 0.89 4.20
N VAL A 168 -2.27 1.65 4.11
CA VAL A 168 -1.33 1.63 2.97
C VAL A 168 -0.84 0.26 2.47
N ALA A 169 -0.75 -0.77 3.32
CA ALA A 169 -0.40 -2.12 2.91
C ALA A 169 -1.32 -2.69 1.82
N PHE A 170 -2.60 -2.29 1.82
CA PHE A 170 -3.60 -2.72 0.83
C PHE A 170 -3.96 -1.59 -0.15
N GLY A 171 -3.15 -0.53 -0.18
CA GLY A 171 -3.35 0.62 -1.06
C GLY A 171 -3.25 0.27 -2.53
N ALA A 172 -3.87 1.08 -3.38
CA ALA A 172 -4.00 0.84 -4.82
C ALA A 172 -4.50 -0.58 -5.13
N LEU A 173 -5.52 -1.02 -4.40
CA LEU A 173 -6.17 -2.32 -4.53
C LEU A 173 -5.22 -3.51 -4.31
N GLY A 174 -4.46 -3.48 -3.22
CA GLY A 174 -3.63 -4.59 -2.79
C GLY A 174 -2.33 -4.79 -3.57
N VAL A 175 -1.97 -3.87 -4.48
CA VAL A 175 -0.75 -3.95 -5.30
C VAL A 175 0.52 -4.22 -4.48
N PRO A 176 0.75 -3.61 -3.30
CA PRO A 176 1.92 -3.94 -2.49
C PRO A 176 2.01 -5.42 -2.12
N ILE A 177 0.89 -6.02 -1.72
CA ILE A 177 0.81 -7.44 -1.35
C ILE A 177 0.96 -8.34 -2.59
N LEU A 178 0.35 -7.97 -3.72
CA LEU A 178 0.49 -8.71 -4.98
C LEU A 178 1.95 -8.76 -5.44
N VAL A 179 2.67 -7.64 -5.33
CA VAL A 179 4.11 -7.58 -5.63
C VAL A 179 4.92 -8.42 -4.65
N ALA A 180 4.62 -8.35 -3.35
CA ALA A 180 5.28 -9.17 -2.34
C ALA A 180 5.15 -10.66 -2.65
N GLY A 181 3.94 -11.11 -2.99
CA GLY A 181 3.70 -12.51 -3.38
C GLY A 181 4.46 -12.89 -4.63
N GLN A 182 4.51 -12.02 -5.64
CA GLN A 182 5.26 -12.33 -6.85
C GLN A 182 6.76 -12.50 -6.61
N VAL A 183 7.40 -11.58 -5.90
CA VAL A 183 8.87 -11.63 -5.75
C VAL A 183 9.31 -12.73 -4.79
N THR A 184 8.38 -13.29 -4.01
CA THR A 184 8.65 -14.38 -3.05
C THR A 184 8.18 -15.74 -3.54
N GLY A 185 7.19 -15.79 -4.42
CA GLY A 185 6.47 -17.00 -4.80
C GLY A 185 5.39 -17.43 -3.79
N ILE A 186 5.15 -16.65 -2.74
CA ILE A 186 4.08 -16.91 -1.75
C ILE A 186 2.76 -16.39 -2.31
N ASP A 187 1.66 -17.11 -2.08
CA ASP A 187 0.33 -16.64 -2.47
C ASP A 187 0.04 -15.25 -1.86
N PRO A 188 -0.23 -14.21 -2.67
CA PRO A 188 -0.60 -12.89 -2.15
C PRO A 188 -1.77 -12.91 -1.15
N PHE A 189 -2.68 -13.88 -1.26
CA PHE A 189 -3.76 -14.05 -0.29
C PHE A 189 -3.20 -14.36 1.11
N HIS A 190 -2.19 -15.21 1.23
CA HIS A 190 -1.59 -15.55 2.53
C HIS A 190 -0.83 -14.38 3.14
N ILE A 191 -0.05 -13.66 2.32
CA ILE A 191 0.65 -12.44 2.78
C ILE A 191 -0.37 -11.39 3.22
N GLY A 192 -1.43 -11.19 2.44
CA GLY A 192 -2.51 -10.26 2.76
C GLY A 192 -3.22 -10.61 4.05
N ALA A 193 -3.58 -11.89 4.24
CA ALA A 193 -4.17 -12.39 5.47
C ALA A 193 -3.26 -12.18 6.68
N MET A 194 -1.94 -12.40 6.53
CA MET A 194 -0.96 -12.23 7.60
C MET A 194 -0.76 -10.75 7.97
N ALA A 195 -0.63 -9.86 6.99
CA ALA A 195 -0.63 -8.40 7.22
C ALA A 195 -1.96 -7.96 7.89
N GLY A 196 -3.06 -8.58 7.47
CA GLY A 196 -4.40 -8.44 8.06
C GLY A 196 -4.55 -9.02 9.47
N ARG A 197 -3.54 -9.71 10.00
CA ARG A 197 -3.43 -10.15 11.40
C ARG A 197 -2.46 -9.28 12.22
N GLN A 198 -1.84 -8.28 11.59
CA GLN A 198 -0.91 -7.32 12.22
C GLN A 198 -1.53 -5.92 12.26
N LEU A 199 -1.99 -5.42 11.11
CA LEU A 199 -2.46 -4.06 10.95
C LEU A 199 -3.75 -3.72 11.73
N PRO A 200 -4.70 -4.64 11.97
CA PRO A 200 -5.88 -4.32 12.78
C PRO A 200 -5.56 -3.75 14.16
N PHE A 201 -4.44 -4.16 14.78
CA PHE A 201 -4.00 -3.57 16.06
C PHE A 201 -3.66 -2.09 15.93
N LEU A 202 -2.94 -1.71 14.87
CA LEU A 202 -2.69 -0.30 14.56
C LEU A 202 -3.97 0.42 14.14
N SER A 203 -4.85 -0.21 13.37
CA SER A 203 -6.13 0.38 12.93
C SER A 203 -7.04 0.76 14.10
N VAL A 204 -7.02 -0.01 15.20
CA VAL A 204 -7.68 0.38 16.45
C VAL A 204 -6.92 1.49 17.17
N LEU A 205 -5.59 1.42 17.24
CA LEU A 205 -4.76 2.38 17.98
C LEU A 205 -4.78 3.78 17.36
N VAL A 206 -4.72 3.89 16.04
CA VAL A 206 -4.53 5.14 15.30
C VAL A 206 -5.62 6.18 15.60
N PRO A 207 -6.92 5.88 15.60
CA PRO A 207 -7.95 6.84 15.99
C PRO A 207 -7.75 7.44 17.39
N PHE A 208 -7.38 6.63 18.37
CA PHE A 208 -7.08 7.11 19.72
C PHE A 208 -5.83 7.99 19.73
N TRP A 209 -4.82 7.59 18.96
CA TRP A 209 -3.58 8.33 18.81
C TRP A 209 -3.81 9.71 18.20
N LEU A 210 -4.61 9.80 17.13
CA LEU A 210 -4.98 11.06 16.48
C LEU A 210 -5.71 11.99 17.46
N VAL A 211 -6.71 11.47 18.20
CA VAL A 211 -7.43 12.26 19.21
C VAL A 211 -6.50 12.72 20.34
N ALA A 212 -5.61 11.85 20.81
CA ALA A 212 -4.64 12.19 21.87
C ALA A 212 -3.69 13.32 21.44
N MET A 213 -3.30 13.36 20.16
CA MET A 213 -2.49 14.45 19.62
C MET A 213 -3.26 15.77 19.57
N MET A 214 -4.58 15.71 19.36
CA MET A 214 -5.45 16.89 19.23
C MET A 214 -5.76 17.57 20.54
N ASP A 215 -6.17 16.77 21.54
CA ASP A 215 -6.79 17.30 22.75
C ASP A 215 -6.35 16.49 24.00
N GLY A 216 -5.19 15.84 23.88
CA GLY A 216 -4.60 15.05 24.95
C GLY A 216 -5.48 13.90 25.43
N TRP A 217 -5.22 13.48 26.67
CA TRP A 217 -5.98 12.42 27.32
C TRP A 217 -7.43 12.80 27.61
N LYS A 218 -7.73 14.10 27.74
CA LYS A 218 -9.08 14.61 27.92
C LYS A 218 -9.92 14.33 26.67
N GLY A 219 -9.42 14.70 25.49
CA GLY A 219 -10.11 14.42 24.23
C GLY A 219 -10.37 12.93 24.05
N VAL A 220 -9.38 12.09 24.34
CA VAL A 220 -9.54 10.63 24.29
C VAL A 220 -10.68 10.17 25.20
N LYS A 221 -10.72 10.61 26.45
CA LYS A 221 -11.81 10.26 27.38
C LYS A 221 -13.19 10.73 26.93
N GLU A 222 -13.27 11.85 26.22
CA GLU A 222 -14.55 12.39 25.75
C GLU A 222 -15.02 11.71 24.46
N THR A 223 -14.11 11.26 23.60
CA THR A 223 -14.44 10.70 22.28
C THR A 223 -14.05 9.23 22.10
N TRP A 224 -13.61 8.52 23.15
CA TRP A 224 -13.21 7.11 23.07
C TRP A 224 -14.27 6.19 22.45
N PRO A 225 -15.60 6.37 22.65
CA PRO A 225 -16.58 5.49 22.03
C PRO A 225 -16.55 5.65 20.51
N ALA A 226 -16.47 6.89 20.02
CA ALA A 226 -16.39 7.18 18.60
C ALA A 226 -15.05 6.71 18.00
N ALA A 227 -13.93 6.89 18.71
CA ALA A 227 -12.63 6.38 18.28
C ALA A 227 -12.62 4.84 18.18
N LEU A 228 -13.23 4.16 19.15
CA LEU A 228 -13.40 2.71 19.14
C LEU A 228 -14.31 2.24 18.01
N VAL A 229 -15.42 2.94 17.76
CA VAL A 229 -16.30 2.62 16.62
C VAL A 229 -15.53 2.79 15.31
N ALA A 230 -14.81 3.89 15.13
CA ALA A 230 -14.04 4.17 13.93
C ALA A 230 -12.96 3.10 13.68
N GLY A 231 -12.08 2.88 14.66
CA GLY A 231 -10.95 1.98 14.55
C GLY A 231 -11.32 0.51 14.66
N GLY A 232 -12.27 0.18 15.53
CA GLY A 232 -12.74 -1.20 15.75
C GLY A 232 -13.51 -1.74 14.54
N SER A 233 -14.44 -0.98 13.98
CA SER A 233 -15.14 -1.40 12.76
C SER A 233 -14.18 -1.54 11.58
N PHE A 234 -13.24 -0.59 11.43
CA PHE A 234 -12.17 -0.67 10.42
C PHE A 234 -11.33 -1.93 10.61
N ALA A 235 -10.78 -2.16 11.81
CA ALA A 235 -9.90 -3.28 12.12
C ALA A 235 -10.57 -4.64 11.89
N VAL A 236 -11.84 -4.78 12.32
CA VAL A 236 -12.62 -6.00 12.13
C VAL A 236 -12.83 -6.25 10.63
N THR A 237 -13.31 -5.27 9.89
CA THR A 237 -13.52 -5.41 8.44
C THR A 237 -12.20 -5.66 7.70
N GLN A 238 -11.10 -5.04 8.12
CA GLN A 238 -9.78 -5.22 7.52
C GLN A 238 -9.29 -6.65 7.70
N PHE A 239 -9.42 -7.19 8.92
CA PHE A 239 -9.13 -8.59 9.23
C PHE A 239 -9.99 -9.53 8.37
N PHE A 240 -11.31 -9.34 8.34
CA PHE A 240 -12.21 -10.22 7.59
C PHE A 240 -11.93 -10.20 6.09
N THR A 241 -11.79 -9.00 5.51
CA THR A 241 -11.60 -8.87 4.06
C THR A 241 -10.26 -9.49 3.64
N SER A 242 -9.19 -9.22 4.38
CA SER A 242 -7.85 -9.75 4.07
C SER A 242 -7.73 -11.26 4.28
N ASN A 243 -8.46 -11.84 5.24
CA ASN A 243 -8.36 -13.28 5.55
C ASN A 243 -9.32 -14.17 4.74
N TYR A 244 -10.39 -13.61 4.17
CA TYR A 244 -11.44 -14.41 3.53
C TYR A 244 -11.80 -13.99 2.10
N ILE A 245 -11.47 -12.76 1.68
CA ILE A 245 -11.80 -12.25 0.35
C ILE A 245 -10.53 -12.12 -0.49
N GLY A 246 -9.59 -11.29 -0.04
CA GLY A 246 -8.31 -11.08 -0.74
C GLY A 246 -7.65 -9.77 -0.37
N PRO A 247 -6.42 -9.54 -0.84
CA PRO A 247 -5.65 -8.32 -0.55
C PRO A 247 -6.15 -7.06 -1.28
N GLU A 248 -7.06 -7.18 -2.25
CA GLU A 248 -7.45 -6.06 -3.12
C GLU A 248 -8.47 -5.10 -2.49
N LEU A 249 -9.26 -5.58 -1.54
CA LEU A 249 -10.39 -4.87 -0.94
C LEU A 249 -10.24 -4.33 0.50
N PRO A 250 -9.29 -4.78 1.36
CA PRO A 250 -9.33 -4.45 2.78
C PRO A 250 -9.47 -2.97 3.10
N ASP A 251 -8.77 -2.09 2.39
CA ASP A 251 -8.85 -0.64 2.65
C ASP A 251 -10.21 -0.05 2.30
N ILE A 252 -10.76 -0.43 1.16
CA ILE A 252 -12.04 0.11 0.65
C ILE A 252 -13.18 -0.36 1.54
N THR A 253 -13.26 -1.66 1.81
CA THR A 253 -14.34 -2.21 2.63
C THR A 253 -14.27 -1.68 4.06
N SER A 254 -13.08 -1.64 4.66
CA SER A 254 -12.90 -1.15 6.03
C SER A 254 -13.19 0.33 6.17
N ALA A 255 -12.78 1.14 5.19
CA ALA A 255 -13.11 2.56 5.15
C ALA A 255 -14.62 2.78 5.05
N LEU A 256 -15.31 2.10 4.14
CA LEU A 256 -16.76 2.23 3.96
C LEU A 256 -17.52 1.81 5.23
N VAL A 257 -17.19 0.66 5.81
CA VAL A 257 -17.81 0.19 7.06
C VAL A 257 -17.51 1.17 8.18
N SER A 258 -16.28 1.66 8.31
CA SER A 258 -15.90 2.63 9.35
C SER A 258 -16.67 3.95 9.24
N ILE A 259 -16.80 4.51 8.04
CA ILE A 259 -17.59 5.72 7.79
C ILE A 259 -19.05 5.48 8.18
N VAL A 260 -19.66 4.40 7.70
CA VAL A 260 -21.08 4.09 7.96
C VAL A 260 -21.32 3.84 9.46
N SER A 261 -20.50 3.01 10.10
CA SER A 261 -20.61 2.70 11.52
C SER A 261 -20.45 3.95 12.38
N LEU A 262 -19.46 4.79 12.09
CA LEU A 262 -19.26 6.03 12.82
C LEU A 262 -20.40 7.03 12.56
N ALA A 263 -20.84 7.20 11.32
CA ALA A 263 -21.97 8.07 10.98
C ALA A 263 -23.26 7.66 11.70
N LEU A 264 -23.59 6.36 11.72
CA LEU A 264 -24.77 5.84 12.42
C LEU A 264 -24.64 6.00 13.94
N PHE A 265 -23.47 5.73 14.50
CA PHE A 265 -23.22 5.92 15.92
C PHE A 265 -23.40 7.40 16.33
N LEU A 266 -22.91 8.34 15.52
CA LEU A 266 -23.04 9.77 15.79
C LEU A 266 -24.45 10.34 15.65
N LYS A 267 -25.41 9.56 15.10
CA LYS A 267 -26.84 9.92 15.15
C LYS A 267 -27.43 9.76 16.54
N VAL A 268 -26.92 8.80 17.33
CA VAL A 268 -27.46 8.47 18.66
C VAL A 268 -26.54 8.92 19.79
N TRP A 269 -25.28 9.21 19.49
CA TRP A 269 -24.28 9.62 20.47
C TRP A 269 -23.55 10.89 20.02
N ARG A 270 -23.32 11.81 20.96
CA ARG A 270 -22.50 13.02 20.75
C ARG A 270 -21.59 13.25 21.97
N PRO A 271 -20.39 13.81 21.79
CA PRO A 271 -19.54 14.17 22.91
C PRO A 271 -20.21 15.28 23.74
N LYS A 272 -20.10 15.18 25.07
CA LYS A 272 -20.74 16.13 26.01
C LYS A 272 -20.19 17.56 25.89
N ASN A 273 -18.94 17.69 25.49
CA ASN A 273 -18.25 18.97 25.30
C ASN A 273 -17.81 19.08 23.83
N THR A 274 -18.54 19.86 23.02
CA THR A 274 -18.19 20.15 21.62
C THR A 274 -17.39 21.45 21.45
N GLU A 275 -17.34 22.29 22.49
CA GLU A 275 -16.69 23.62 22.44
C GLU A 275 -15.16 23.58 22.62
N THR A 276 -14.56 22.41 22.88
CA THR A 276 -13.18 22.36 23.41
C THR A 276 -12.07 22.30 22.35
N ALA A 277 -12.37 22.34 21.06
CA ALA A 277 -11.35 22.39 20.00
C ALA A 277 -11.00 23.83 19.54
N ILE A 278 -11.47 24.86 20.25
CA ILE A 278 -11.24 26.28 19.87
C ILE A 278 -9.80 26.74 20.15
N SER A 279 -9.03 26.06 21.01
CA SER A 279 -7.76 26.61 21.53
C SER A 279 -6.57 26.60 20.55
N MET A 280 -6.65 25.91 19.40
CA MET A 280 -5.49 25.79 18.50
C MET A 280 -5.67 26.41 17.10
N GLY A 281 -6.81 27.01 16.76
CA GLY A 281 -7.23 27.14 15.35
C GLY A 281 -7.40 28.52 14.72
N GLN A 282 -7.34 29.66 15.42
CA GLN A 282 -7.55 30.94 14.73
C GLN A 282 -6.24 31.50 14.12
N SER A 283 -6.14 31.45 12.80
CA SER A 283 -5.32 32.37 12.00
C SER A 283 -6.24 33.39 11.34
N ALA A 284 -5.84 34.67 11.35
CA ALA A 284 -6.68 35.83 11.04
C ALA A 284 -7.10 36.01 9.56
N CYS A 285 -7.02 34.96 8.73
CA CYS A 285 -7.36 35.03 7.29
C CYS A 285 -8.33 33.94 6.80
N ALA A 286 -9.06 33.27 7.69
CA ALA A 286 -10.15 32.41 7.25
C ALA A 286 -11.30 33.28 6.71
N MET A 287 -11.60 33.16 5.42
CA MET A 287 -12.83 33.67 4.82
C MET A 287 -13.99 33.31 5.74
N VAL A 288 -14.75 34.33 6.12
CA VAL A 288 -15.92 34.23 6.98
C VAL A 288 -16.98 33.40 6.25
N VAL A 289 -16.90 32.08 6.39
CA VAL A 289 -18.07 31.23 6.25
C VAL A 289 -18.94 31.60 7.44
N ASN A 290 -19.99 32.38 7.17
CA ASN A 290 -21.02 32.73 8.15
C ASN A 290 -21.47 31.45 8.83
N LYS A 291 -20.99 31.23 10.05
CA LYS A 291 -21.39 30.12 10.90
C LYS A 291 -22.80 30.47 11.43
N PRO A 292 -23.86 29.74 11.08
CA PRO A 292 -25.13 29.93 11.74
C PRO A 292 -24.95 29.63 13.23
N SER A 293 -25.47 30.50 14.08
CA SER A 293 -25.36 30.50 15.54
C SER A 293 -26.20 29.40 16.23
N SER A 294 -26.31 28.22 15.61
CA SER A 294 -27.02 27.06 16.14
C SER A 294 -26.08 25.86 16.15
N GLY A 295 -25.62 25.44 17.34
CA GLY A 295 -24.61 24.39 17.54
C GLY A 295 -25.05 22.97 17.15
N GLY A 296 -25.15 22.70 15.85
CA GLY A 296 -25.31 21.37 15.29
C GLY A 296 -24.89 21.29 13.83
N PRO A 297 -24.69 20.07 13.30
CA PRO A 297 -24.10 19.87 11.98
C PRO A 297 -24.94 20.56 10.92
N VAL A 298 -24.28 21.30 10.02
CA VAL A 298 -24.96 21.87 8.85
C VAL A 298 -25.45 20.68 8.00
N PRO A 299 -26.76 20.56 7.75
CA PRO A 299 -27.30 19.46 6.95
C PRO A 299 -26.64 19.43 5.57
N SER A 300 -26.35 18.22 5.07
CA SER A 300 -25.93 18.06 3.67
C SER A 300 -26.97 18.68 2.74
N GLU A 301 -26.52 19.55 1.83
CA GLU A 301 -27.36 20.16 0.79
C GLU A 301 -27.91 19.10 -0.20
N TYR A 302 -27.34 17.89 -0.19
CA TYR A 302 -27.69 16.79 -1.09
C TYR A 302 -28.64 15.77 -0.45
N SER A 303 -29.58 15.29 -1.26
CA SER A 303 -30.49 14.19 -0.91
C SER A 303 -29.75 12.85 -0.77
N LEU A 304 -30.34 11.93 0.00
CA LEU A 304 -29.79 10.58 0.19
C LEU A 304 -29.58 9.82 -1.14
N GLY A 305 -30.48 10.02 -2.12
CA GLY A 305 -30.32 9.44 -3.46
C GLY A 305 -29.11 9.99 -4.22
N GLN A 306 -28.83 11.30 -4.11
CA GLN A 306 -27.62 11.90 -4.70
C GLN A 306 -26.35 11.39 -4.02
N ILE A 307 -26.37 11.22 -2.69
CA ILE A 307 -25.24 10.66 -1.95
C ILE A 307 -24.99 9.22 -2.40
N ILE A 308 -26.00 8.34 -2.41
CA ILE A 308 -25.83 6.95 -2.87
C ILE A 308 -25.29 6.90 -4.30
N ARG A 309 -25.81 7.75 -5.20
CA ARG A 309 -25.32 7.85 -6.57
C ARG A 309 -23.85 8.29 -6.64
N ALA A 310 -23.44 9.23 -5.79
CA ALA A 310 -22.05 9.69 -5.75
C ALA A 310 -21.10 8.59 -5.27
N TRP A 311 -21.53 7.77 -4.30
CA TRP A 311 -20.76 6.66 -3.74
C TRP A 311 -20.84 5.37 -4.57
N SER A 312 -21.76 5.27 -5.53
CA SER A 312 -21.99 4.04 -6.30
C SER A 312 -20.76 3.44 -6.99
N PRO A 313 -19.79 4.21 -7.54
CA PRO A 313 -18.61 3.63 -8.20
C PRO A 313 -17.80 2.72 -7.27
N PHE A 314 -17.61 3.13 -6.01
CA PHE A 314 -16.87 2.35 -5.01
C PHE A 314 -17.68 1.16 -4.49
N LEU A 315 -19.01 1.28 -4.42
CA LEU A 315 -19.90 0.16 -4.08
C LEU A 315 -19.88 -0.93 -5.16
N ILE A 316 -19.98 -0.53 -6.43
CA ILE A 316 -19.95 -1.45 -7.58
C ILE A 316 -18.59 -2.14 -7.68
N LEU A 317 -17.51 -1.37 -7.50
CA LEU A 317 -16.15 -1.89 -7.40
C LEU A 317 -16.06 -2.99 -6.33
N THR A 318 -16.54 -2.70 -5.12
CA THR A 318 -16.50 -3.64 -3.99
C THR A 318 -17.22 -4.94 -4.34
N VAL A 319 -18.41 -4.86 -4.92
CA VAL A 319 -19.19 -6.04 -5.34
C VAL A 319 -18.46 -6.85 -6.41
N LEU A 320 -17.98 -6.21 -7.48
CA LEU A 320 -17.35 -6.91 -8.60
C LEU A 320 -16.03 -7.57 -8.21
N VAL A 321 -15.17 -6.88 -7.45
CA VAL A 321 -13.92 -7.47 -6.98
C VAL A 321 -14.17 -8.61 -6.00
N THR A 322 -15.21 -8.50 -5.15
CA THR A 322 -15.62 -9.63 -4.29
C THR A 322 -16.00 -10.84 -5.14
N ILE A 323 -16.83 -10.67 -6.17
CA ILE A 323 -17.20 -11.76 -7.09
C ILE A 323 -15.96 -12.36 -7.76
N TRP A 324 -15.03 -11.53 -8.22
CA TRP A 324 -13.80 -11.99 -8.89
C TRP A 324 -12.85 -12.76 -7.96
N THR A 325 -12.85 -12.44 -6.67
CA THR A 325 -11.94 -13.05 -5.69
C THR A 325 -12.51 -14.34 -5.10
N MET A 326 -13.83 -14.55 -5.17
CA MET A 326 -14.51 -15.74 -4.67
C MET A 326 -14.07 -17.03 -5.39
N LYS A 327 -13.95 -18.13 -4.63
CA LYS A 327 -13.53 -19.45 -5.13
C LYS A 327 -14.33 -19.95 -6.35
N PRO A 328 -15.68 -19.85 -6.40
CA PRO A 328 -16.45 -20.32 -7.56
C PRO A 328 -16.07 -19.58 -8.85
N PHE A 329 -15.81 -18.28 -8.80
CA PHE A 329 -15.40 -17.52 -9.97
C PHE A 329 -13.98 -17.92 -10.42
N LYS A 330 -13.01 -17.98 -9.47
CA LYS A 330 -11.65 -18.43 -9.77
C LYS A 330 -11.61 -19.85 -10.34
N ALA A 331 -12.49 -20.74 -9.87
CA ALA A 331 -12.59 -22.12 -10.36
C ALA A 331 -12.96 -22.21 -11.85
N LEU A 332 -13.67 -21.22 -12.40
CA LEU A 332 -13.98 -21.18 -13.85
C LEU A 332 -12.71 -21.07 -14.71
N PHE A 333 -11.63 -20.51 -14.15
CA PHE A 333 -10.36 -20.27 -14.84
C PHE A 333 -9.23 -21.17 -14.33
N ALA A 334 -9.51 -22.05 -13.36
CA ALA A 334 -8.57 -23.05 -12.88
C ALA A 334 -8.48 -24.22 -13.88
N PRO A 335 -7.44 -25.09 -13.82
CA PRO A 335 -7.36 -26.27 -14.67
C PRO A 335 -8.64 -27.12 -14.61
N GLY A 336 -9.25 -27.38 -15.78
CA GLY A 336 -10.54 -28.08 -15.90
C GLY A 336 -11.78 -27.18 -15.82
N GLY A 337 -11.62 -25.88 -15.57
CA GLY A 337 -12.70 -24.89 -15.57
C GLY A 337 -13.15 -24.48 -16.97
N ALA A 338 -14.39 -23.98 -17.07
CA ALA A 338 -15.05 -23.63 -18.35
C ALA A 338 -14.30 -22.58 -19.19
N PHE A 339 -13.52 -21.70 -18.55
CA PHE A 339 -12.77 -20.61 -19.17
C PHE A 339 -11.25 -20.77 -19.02
N TYR A 340 -10.76 -21.96 -18.68
CA TYR A 340 -9.32 -22.22 -18.55
C TYR A 340 -8.54 -21.92 -19.84
N SER A 341 -9.15 -22.13 -21.02
CA SER A 341 -8.55 -21.82 -22.33
C SER A 341 -8.22 -20.33 -22.53
N LEU A 342 -8.76 -19.44 -21.69
CA LEU A 342 -8.47 -18.01 -21.71
C LEU A 342 -7.30 -17.62 -20.80
N VAL A 343 -6.75 -18.57 -20.03
CA VAL A 343 -5.55 -18.36 -19.21
C VAL A 343 -4.34 -18.90 -19.96
N ILE A 344 -3.42 -18.00 -20.31
CA ILE A 344 -2.20 -18.34 -21.05
C ILE A 344 -1.04 -18.34 -20.06
N ASN A 345 -0.37 -19.49 -19.93
CA ASN A 345 0.85 -19.61 -19.15
C ASN A 345 2.04 -19.70 -20.09
N PHE A 346 2.96 -18.75 -20.00
CA PHE A 346 4.16 -18.68 -20.80
C PHE A 346 5.39 -18.98 -19.94
N GLN A 347 6.09 -20.07 -20.23
CA GLN A 347 7.39 -20.36 -19.62
C GLN A 347 8.43 -19.39 -20.18
N ILE A 348 9.12 -18.66 -19.32
CA ILE A 348 10.12 -17.68 -19.75
C ILE A 348 11.32 -18.41 -20.37
N PRO A 349 11.60 -18.21 -21.67
CA PRO A 349 12.76 -18.80 -22.32
C PRO A 349 14.05 -18.38 -21.61
N HIS A 350 15.03 -19.27 -21.57
CA HIS A 350 16.33 -19.02 -20.91
C HIS A 350 16.26 -18.73 -19.40
N LEU A 351 15.15 -19.04 -18.72
CA LEU A 351 15.03 -18.81 -17.28
C LEU A 351 14.25 -19.90 -16.55
N HIS A 352 13.11 -20.33 -17.10
CA HIS A 352 12.25 -21.32 -16.45
C HIS A 352 13.01 -22.61 -16.17
N GLN A 353 13.13 -22.97 -14.88
CA GLN A 353 13.80 -24.19 -14.41
C GLN A 353 15.30 -24.27 -14.78
N GLN A 354 15.92 -23.18 -15.22
CA GLN A 354 17.34 -23.15 -15.61
C GLN A 354 18.26 -22.57 -14.53
N VAL A 355 17.72 -21.77 -13.60
CA VAL A 355 18.45 -21.27 -12.43
C VAL A 355 18.18 -22.18 -11.23
N LEU A 356 19.24 -22.69 -10.60
CA LEU A 356 19.17 -23.58 -9.44
C LEU A 356 19.54 -22.83 -8.16
N LYS A 357 18.72 -22.94 -7.12
CA LYS A 357 19.11 -22.64 -5.73
C LYS A 357 19.97 -23.78 -5.20
N ALA A 358 20.93 -23.49 -4.32
CA ALA A 358 21.81 -24.50 -3.73
C ALA A 358 21.98 -24.29 -2.22
N ALA A 359 22.85 -25.08 -1.59
CA ALA A 359 23.22 -24.91 -0.19
C ALA A 359 23.84 -23.50 0.05
N PRO A 360 23.59 -22.87 1.22
CA PRO A 360 22.86 -23.38 2.39
C PRO A 360 21.34 -23.14 2.34
N ILE A 361 20.79 -22.67 1.22
CA ILE A 361 19.37 -22.30 1.11
C ILE A 361 18.48 -23.53 0.95
N VAL A 362 18.91 -24.44 0.09
CA VAL A 362 18.25 -25.73 -0.14
C VAL A 362 19.28 -26.84 -0.01
N ALA A 363 18.88 -27.96 0.57
CA ALA A 363 19.78 -29.10 0.78
C ALA A 363 20.24 -29.72 -0.55
N GLN A 364 19.37 -29.71 -1.56
CA GLN A 364 19.63 -30.22 -2.91
C GLN A 364 19.40 -29.13 -3.95
N PRO A 365 20.23 -29.06 -5.01
CA PRO A 365 20.05 -28.10 -6.10
C PRO A 365 18.61 -28.13 -6.64
N THR A 366 17.87 -27.05 -6.42
CA THR A 366 16.43 -26.97 -6.73
C THR A 366 16.18 -25.90 -7.79
N PRO A 367 15.55 -26.24 -8.93
CA PRO A 367 15.27 -25.29 -10.00
C PRO A 367 14.20 -24.25 -9.62
N MET A 368 14.36 -23.03 -10.14
CA MET A 368 13.44 -21.91 -9.93
C MET A 368 12.41 -21.80 -11.06
N ASP A 369 11.14 -21.61 -10.70
CA ASP A 369 10.05 -21.41 -11.64
C ASP A 369 10.00 -20.00 -12.22
N ALA A 370 10.05 -19.89 -13.55
CA ALA A 370 9.73 -18.67 -14.28
C ALA A 370 8.55 -18.87 -15.25
N VAL A 371 7.32 -18.77 -14.74
CA VAL A 371 6.09 -18.88 -15.55
C VAL A 371 5.32 -17.58 -15.46
N PHE A 372 5.11 -16.93 -16.60
CA PHE A 372 4.26 -15.75 -16.71
C PHE A 372 2.82 -16.18 -17.00
N LYS A 373 1.89 -15.80 -16.12
CA LYS A 373 0.46 -16.04 -16.26
C LYS A 373 -0.22 -14.80 -16.83
N PHE A 374 -0.88 -14.95 -17.96
CA PHE A 374 -1.75 -13.94 -18.56
C PHE A 374 -3.20 -14.40 -18.50
N ASP A 375 -4.02 -13.68 -17.73
CA ASP A 375 -5.37 -14.07 -17.35
C ASP A 375 -6.36 -12.89 -17.49
N PRO A 376 -6.61 -12.42 -18.73
CA PRO A 376 -7.27 -11.15 -19.01
C PRO A 376 -8.67 -11.01 -18.42
N LEU A 377 -9.43 -12.09 -18.30
CA LEU A 377 -10.78 -12.04 -17.73
C LEU A 377 -10.81 -12.23 -16.22
N SER A 378 -9.92 -13.03 -15.64
CA SER A 378 -9.94 -13.34 -14.21
C SER A 378 -9.02 -12.45 -13.37
N ALA A 379 -8.19 -11.61 -13.99
CA ALA A 379 -7.41 -10.61 -13.30
C ALA A 379 -8.30 -9.59 -12.55
N GLY A 380 -7.89 -9.20 -11.33
CA GLY A 380 -8.61 -8.22 -10.52
C GLY A 380 -8.79 -6.86 -11.23
N GLY A 381 -7.78 -6.44 -12.02
CA GLY A 381 -7.84 -5.24 -12.87
C GLY A 381 -9.07 -5.18 -13.77
N THR A 382 -9.52 -6.34 -14.27
CA THR A 382 -10.66 -6.44 -15.17
C THR A 382 -11.99 -6.23 -14.45
N ALA A 383 -12.13 -6.72 -13.22
CA ALA A 383 -13.30 -6.43 -12.38
C ALA A 383 -13.45 -4.93 -12.13
N ILE A 384 -12.32 -4.28 -11.83
CA ILE A 384 -12.24 -2.82 -11.57
C ILE A 384 -12.60 -2.04 -12.84
N PHE A 385 -12.08 -2.46 -13.98
CA PHE A 385 -12.36 -1.82 -15.26
C PHE A 385 -13.84 -1.95 -15.64
N ILE A 386 -14.45 -3.12 -15.42
CA ILE A 386 -15.90 -3.31 -15.60
C ILE A 386 -16.68 -2.40 -14.64
N ALA A 387 -16.25 -2.26 -13.38
CA ALA A 387 -16.87 -1.33 -12.44
C ALA A 387 -16.84 0.13 -12.96
N ALA A 388 -15.73 0.54 -13.58
CA ALA A 388 -15.60 1.85 -14.19
C ALA A 388 -16.54 2.02 -15.40
N ILE A 389 -16.67 1.00 -16.25
CA ILE A 389 -17.62 1.01 -17.37
C ILE A 389 -19.05 1.18 -16.87
N ILE A 390 -19.48 0.39 -15.88
CA ILE A 390 -20.83 0.51 -15.30
C ILE A 390 -21.03 1.91 -14.70
N SER A 391 -19.99 2.45 -14.05
CA SER A 391 -20.03 3.78 -13.45
C SER A 391 -20.21 4.91 -14.49
N ILE A 392 -19.70 4.76 -15.72
CA ILE A 392 -19.93 5.76 -16.80
C ILE A 392 -21.44 5.97 -17.02
N PHE A 393 -22.21 4.88 -17.02
CA PHE A 393 -23.65 4.92 -17.27
C PHE A 393 -24.42 5.47 -16.07
N ILE A 394 -24.10 5.02 -14.85
CA ILE A 394 -24.82 5.44 -13.63
C ILE A 394 -24.55 6.92 -13.31
N LEU A 395 -23.30 7.37 -13.47
CA LEU A 395 -22.93 8.76 -13.22
C LEU A 395 -23.32 9.69 -14.37
N GLY A 396 -23.74 9.15 -15.53
CA GLY A 396 -24.16 9.95 -16.68
C GLY A 396 -23.04 10.79 -17.30
N VAL A 397 -21.79 10.32 -17.24
CA VAL A 397 -20.60 11.06 -17.73
C VAL A 397 -20.59 11.18 -19.26
N GLY A 398 -21.24 10.24 -19.94
CA GLY A 398 -21.22 10.10 -21.39
C GLY A 398 -19.98 9.36 -21.90
N ILE A 399 -20.17 8.47 -22.88
CA ILE A 399 -19.13 7.53 -23.36
C ILE A 399 -17.90 8.27 -23.88
N LYS A 400 -18.08 9.36 -24.65
CA LYS A 400 -16.96 10.15 -25.20
C LYS A 400 -16.06 10.72 -24.11
N LYS A 401 -16.66 11.29 -23.06
CA LYS A 401 -15.91 11.82 -21.91
C LYS A 401 -15.27 10.69 -21.11
N GLY A 402 -15.95 9.56 -20.94
CA GLY A 402 -15.38 8.35 -20.33
C GLY A 402 -14.11 7.86 -21.04
N ILE A 403 -14.13 7.75 -22.38
CA ILE A 403 -12.95 7.39 -23.19
C ILE A 403 -11.85 8.44 -23.05
N GLY A 404 -12.19 9.73 -23.06
CA GLY A 404 -11.23 10.82 -22.84
C GLY A 404 -10.51 10.69 -21.49
N VAL A 405 -11.26 10.42 -20.41
CA VAL A 405 -10.70 10.19 -19.06
C VAL A 405 -9.82 8.94 -19.03
N PHE A 406 -10.19 7.87 -19.73
CA PHE A 406 -9.35 6.67 -19.84
C PHE A 406 -8.02 6.95 -20.56
N ALA A 407 -8.06 7.66 -21.68
CA ALA A 407 -6.85 8.05 -22.42
C ALA A 407 -5.95 8.96 -21.58
N GLU A 408 -6.53 9.94 -20.87
CA GLU A 408 -5.79 10.80 -19.94
C GLU A 408 -5.17 9.98 -18.78
N THR A 409 -5.87 8.95 -18.31
CA THR A 409 -5.36 8.02 -17.30
C THR A 409 -4.09 7.33 -17.80
N LEU A 410 -4.12 6.71 -18.99
CA LEU A 410 -2.95 6.07 -19.60
C LEU A 410 -1.77 7.04 -19.78
N ILE A 411 -2.03 8.26 -20.26
CA ILE A 411 -0.99 9.28 -20.46
C ILE A 411 -0.37 9.70 -19.12
N SER A 412 -1.19 9.89 -18.09
CA SER A 412 -0.72 10.28 -16.75
C SER A 412 0.09 9.18 -16.06
N LEU A 413 -0.22 7.91 -16.34
CA LEU A 413 0.41 6.76 -15.70
C LEU A 413 1.62 6.18 -16.45
N LYS A 414 1.96 6.66 -17.65
CA LYS A 414 3.06 6.10 -18.46
C LYS A 414 4.40 6.00 -17.71
N TRP A 415 4.75 7.02 -16.92
CA TRP A 415 6.00 7.04 -16.15
C TRP A 415 5.94 6.20 -14.87
N PRO A 416 4.85 6.26 -14.07
CA PRO A 416 4.62 5.30 -12.99
C PRO A 416 4.70 3.83 -13.45
N ILE A 417 4.03 3.48 -14.54
CA ILE A 417 4.02 2.11 -15.09
C ILE A 417 5.43 1.68 -15.50
N LEU A 418 6.16 2.55 -16.22
CA LEU A 418 7.55 2.28 -16.59
C LEU A 418 8.41 2.06 -15.34
N SER A 419 8.24 2.90 -14.30
CA SER A 419 8.99 2.78 -13.05
C SER A 419 8.72 1.45 -12.34
N ILE A 420 7.46 1.00 -12.29
CA ILE A 420 7.09 -0.29 -11.68
C ILE A 420 7.73 -1.44 -12.46
N GLY A 421 7.67 -1.40 -13.79
CA GLY A 421 8.33 -2.39 -14.65
C GLY A 421 9.84 -2.47 -14.37
N MET A 422 10.52 -1.33 -14.27
CA MET A 422 11.96 -1.29 -13.98
C MET A 422 12.30 -1.79 -12.57
N VAL A 423 11.50 -1.45 -11.57
CA VAL A 423 11.69 -1.91 -10.18
C VAL A 423 11.47 -3.43 -10.06
N LEU A 424 10.47 -4.00 -10.74
CA LEU A 424 10.28 -5.45 -10.75
C LEU A 424 11.34 -6.19 -11.57
N ALA A 425 11.75 -5.63 -12.72
CA ALA A 425 12.89 -6.16 -13.46
C ALA A 425 14.14 -6.23 -12.58
N PHE A 426 14.41 -5.15 -11.83
CA PHE A 426 15.49 -5.12 -10.84
C PHE A 426 15.33 -6.22 -9.80
N ALA A 427 14.15 -6.34 -9.18
CA ALA A 427 13.87 -7.28 -8.11
C ALA A 427 14.06 -8.74 -8.56
N PHE A 428 13.65 -9.04 -9.80
CA PHE A 428 13.80 -10.37 -10.38
C PHE A 428 15.27 -10.67 -10.69
N VAL A 429 16.02 -9.71 -11.25
CA VAL A 429 17.47 -9.87 -11.45
C VAL A 429 18.17 -10.15 -10.11
N THR A 430 17.87 -9.41 -9.05
CA THR A 430 18.50 -9.64 -7.74
C THR A 430 18.08 -10.95 -7.08
N ASN A 431 16.85 -11.40 -7.30
CA ASN A 431 16.37 -12.70 -6.81
C ASN A 431 17.04 -13.85 -7.58
N TYR A 432 16.94 -13.88 -8.91
CA TYR A 432 17.48 -14.96 -9.74
C TYR A 432 19.02 -15.02 -9.73
N SER A 433 19.73 -13.90 -9.57
CA SER A 433 21.20 -13.91 -9.46
C SER A 433 21.73 -14.37 -8.09
N GLY A 434 20.89 -14.47 -7.07
CA GLY A 434 21.30 -14.79 -5.70
C GLY A 434 21.82 -13.60 -4.88
N MET A 435 21.75 -12.37 -5.41
CA MET A 435 22.06 -11.15 -4.65
C MET A 435 21.16 -10.99 -3.42
N SER A 436 19.84 -11.13 -3.59
CA SER A 436 18.88 -11.05 -2.48
C SER A 436 19.15 -12.12 -1.42
N THR A 437 19.50 -13.32 -1.86
CA THR A 437 19.84 -14.44 -0.98
C THR A 437 21.12 -14.19 -0.19
N THR A 438 22.13 -13.59 -0.81
CA THR A 438 23.39 -13.25 -0.16
C THR A 438 23.18 -12.26 0.98
N LEU A 439 22.35 -11.24 0.77
CA LEU A 439 21.96 -10.29 1.82
C LEU A 439 21.17 -10.98 2.94
N ALA A 440 20.23 -11.86 2.58
CA ALA A 440 19.44 -12.63 3.53
C ALA A 440 20.30 -13.49 4.46
N LEU A 441 21.34 -14.14 3.94
CA LEU A 441 22.27 -14.93 4.73
C LEU A 441 23.05 -14.10 5.77
N VAL A 442 23.37 -12.84 5.47
CA VAL A 442 23.99 -11.94 6.45
C VAL A 442 23.00 -11.57 7.54
N LEU A 443 21.78 -11.24 7.15
CA LEU A 443 20.72 -10.83 8.08
C LEU A 443 20.25 -11.97 8.97
N ALA A 444 20.28 -13.21 8.46
CA ALA A 444 20.01 -14.41 9.26
C ALA A 444 20.95 -14.54 10.46
N GLY A 445 22.17 -13.97 10.39
CA GLY A 445 23.10 -13.90 11.52
C GLY A 445 22.58 -13.12 12.73
N THR A 446 21.54 -12.29 12.57
CA THR A 446 20.87 -11.60 13.70
C THR A 446 19.99 -12.54 14.53
N GLY A 447 19.71 -13.74 14.04
CA GLY A 447 19.06 -14.83 14.77
C GLY A 447 17.65 -14.48 15.25
N VAL A 448 17.35 -14.82 16.51
CA VAL A 448 16.00 -14.72 17.11
C VAL A 448 15.47 -13.29 17.22
N MET A 449 16.31 -12.27 17.09
CA MET A 449 15.88 -10.88 17.13
C MET A 449 15.45 -10.35 15.75
N PHE A 450 15.73 -11.06 14.66
CA PHE A 450 15.40 -10.59 13.31
C PHE A 450 13.92 -10.27 13.13
N PRO A 451 12.94 -11.06 13.63
CA PRO A 451 11.53 -10.73 13.47
C PRO A 451 11.14 -9.34 14.03
N PHE A 452 11.83 -8.85 15.07
CA PHE A 452 11.62 -7.49 15.57
C PHE A 452 12.14 -6.42 14.60
N PHE A 453 13.29 -6.66 13.96
CA PHE A 453 13.91 -5.73 13.02
C PHE A 453 13.36 -5.84 11.60
N SER A 454 12.70 -6.94 11.25
CA SER A 454 12.14 -7.20 9.93
C SER A 454 11.21 -6.06 9.44
N PRO A 455 10.27 -5.53 10.24
CA PRO A 455 9.48 -4.35 9.87
C PRO A 455 10.30 -3.10 9.54
N PHE A 456 11.48 -2.92 10.16
CA PHE A 456 12.32 -1.76 9.90
C PHE A 456 12.97 -1.78 8.51
N LEU A 457 13.15 -2.95 7.89
CA LEU A 457 13.56 -3.04 6.49
C LEU A 457 12.45 -2.51 5.57
N GLY A 458 11.21 -2.93 5.85
CA GLY A 458 10.02 -2.41 5.20
C GLY A 458 9.88 -0.90 5.35
N TRP A 459 9.97 -0.42 6.58
CA TRP A 459 9.95 1.00 6.95
C TRP A 459 11.02 1.80 6.21
N LEU A 460 12.26 1.32 6.15
CA LEU A 460 13.38 1.98 5.47
C LEU A 460 13.12 2.07 3.96
N GLY A 461 12.67 0.97 3.37
CA GLY A 461 12.30 0.92 1.96
C GLY A 461 11.22 1.93 1.61
N VAL A 462 10.17 2.04 2.42
CA VAL A 462 9.07 2.97 2.17
C VAL A 462 9.42 4.41 2.52
N PHE A 463 10.19 4.65 3.57
CA PHE A 463 10.71 5.97 3.89
C PHE A 463 11.45 6.57 2.70
N LEU A 464 12.32 5.80 2.05
CA LEU A 464 13.15 6.29 0.95
C LEU A 464 12.38 6.35 -0.39
N THR A 465 11.48 5.38 -0.64
CA THR A 465 10.79 5.27 -1.93
C THR A 465 9.40 5.89 -1.97
N GLY A 466 8.77 6.10 -0.82
CA GLY A 466 7.37 6.49 -0.68
C GLY A 466 6.35 5.39 -1.04
N SER A 467 6.78 4.14 -1.26
CA SER A 467 5.94 3.08 -1.82
C SER A 467 6.21 1.71 -1.21
N ASP A 468 5.18 1.15 -0.54
CA ASP A 468 5.19 -0.25 -0.06
C ASP A 468 5.40 -1.24 -1.20
N THR A 469 4.83 -0.97 -2.38
CA THR A 469 5.07 -1.77 -3.59
C THR A 469 6.55 -1.86 -3.93
N SER A 470 7.25 -0.72 -3.90
CA SER A 470 8.68 -0.68 -4.17
C SER A 470 9.46 -1.38 -3.05
N SER A 471 9.12 -1.12 -1.79
CA SER A 471 9.76 -1.79 -0.64
C SER A 471 9.61 -3.32 -0.69
N ASN A 472 8.41 -3.82 -1.01
CA ASN A 472 8.15 -5.24 -1.17
C ASN A 472 8.90 -5.84 -2.36
N ALA A 473 9.01 -5.12 -3.48
CA ALA A 473 9.84 -5.55 -4.60
C ALA A 473 11.32 -5.68 -4.20
N LEU A 474 11.85 -4.69 -3.46
CA LEU A 474 13.26 -4.68 -3.04
C LEU A 474 13.57 -5.75 -1.99
N PHE A 475 12.70 -5.93 -1.00
CA PHE A 475 13.02 -6.68 0.22
C PHE A 475 12.18 -7.94 0.45
N GLY A 476 11.11 -8.18 -0.30
CA GLY A 476 10.24 -9.36 -0.08
C GLY A 476 11.00 -10.69 -0.19
N SER A 477 11.74 -10.90 -1.27
CA SER A 477 12.56 -12.11 -1.46
C SER A 477 13.63 -12.27 -0.38
N LEU A 478 14.25 -11.17 0.04
CA LEU A 478 15.22 -11.13 1.13
C LEU A 478 14.58 -11.53 2.46
N GLN A 479 13.38 -11.04 2.76
CA GLN A 479 12.62 -11.36 3.98
C GLN A 479 12.24 -12.84 4.02
N SER A 480 11.68 -13.36 2.92
CA SER A 480 11.32 -14.78 2.79
C SER A 480 12.54 -15.69 2.97
N THR A 481 13.66 -15.36 2.32
CA THR A 481 14.89 -16.15 2.43
C THR A 481 15.47 -16.08 3.85
N THR A 482 15.46 -14.90 4.48
CA THR A 482 15.96 -14.76 5.86
C THR A 482 15.11 -15.57 6.82
N ALA A 483 13.78 -15.55 6.64
CA ALA A 483 12.85 -16.33 7.46
C ALA A 483 13.17 -17.82 7.44
N GLN A 484 13.41 -18.37 6.24
CA GLN A 484 13.80 -19.78 6.05
C GLN A 484 15.12 -20.10 6.77
N GLN A 485 16.09 -19.19 6.75
CA GLN A 485 17.39 -19.39 7.39
C GLN A 485 17.34 -19.35 8.93
N ILE A 486 16.42 -18.57 9.51
CA ILE A 486 16.22 -18.51 10.97
C ILE A 486 15.06 -19.40 11.45
N ASN A 487 14.51 -20.23 10.57
CA ASN A 487 13.40 -21.16 10.83
C ASN A 487 12.14 -20.48 11.40
N VAL A 488 11.71 -19.37 10.78
CA VAL A 488 10.41 -18.72 11.04
C VAL A 488 9.59 -18.66 9.76
N SER A 489 8.29 -18.39 9.89
CA SER A 489 7.39 -18.25 8.73
C SER A 489 7.88 -17.16 7.76
N ASP A 490 8.04 -17.52 6.49
CA ASP A 490 8.35 -16.57 5.43
C ASP A 490 7.20 -15.60 5.18
N THR A 491 5.97 -16.10 5.20
CA THR A 491 4.75 -15.30 5.08
C THR A 491 4.68 -14.23 6.18
N LEU A 492 5.10 -14.55 7.40
CA LEU A 492 5.19 -13.58 8.51
C LEU A 492 6.16 -12.45 8.19
N LEU A 493 7.41 -12.74 7.80
CA LEU A 493 8.41 -11.70 7.59
C LEU A 493 8.17 -10.89 6.31
N VAL A 494 7.58 -11.50 5.30
CA VAL A 494 7.16 -10.80 4.08
C VAL A 494 5.97 -9.88 4.37
N ALA A 495 5.00 -10.32 5.17
CA ALA A 495 3.92 -9.46 5.65
C ALA A 495 4.47 -8.33 6.55
N ALA A 496 5.41 -8.65 7.44
CA ALA A 496 6.07 -7.67 8.31
C ALA A 496 6.81 -6.58 7.53
N ASN A 497 7.40 -6.90 6.37
CA ASN A 497 7.96 -5.92 5.46
C ASN A 497 6.90 -4.92 4.98
N THR A 498 5.73 -5.43 4.61
CA THR A 498 4.60 -4.57 4.21
C THR A 498 4.12 -3.75 5.40
N SER A 499 3.80 -4.40 6.53
CA SER A 499 3.28 -3.77 7.75
C SER A 499 4.22 -2.75 8.39
N GLY A 500 5.54 -2.95 8.28
CA GLY A 500 6.52 -1.95 8.66
C GLY A 500 6.58 -0.79 7.67
N GLY A 501 6.48 -1.08 6.37
CA GLY A 501 6.43 -0.11 5.28
C GLY A 501 5.36 0.97 5.46
N VAL A 502 4.14 0.55 5.79
CA VAL A 502 2.98 1.41 6.11
C VAL A 502 3.35 2.53 7.09
N THR A 503 4.14 2.20 8.11
CA THR A 503 4.57 3.14 9.15
C THR A 503 5.66 4.11 8.68
N GLY A 504 6.45 3.73 7.67
CA GLY A 504 7.47 4.57 7.04
C GLY A 504 6.91 5.56 6.01
N LYS A 505 5.73 5.31 5.45
CA LYS A 505 5.15 6.19 4.41
C LYS A 505 4.90 7.62 4.88
N MET A 506 4.47 7.80 6.13
CA MET A 506 4.16 9.11 6.71
C MET A 506 5.38 10.06 6.78
N ILE A 507 6.60 9.55 6.68
CA ILE A 507 7.84 10.33 6.71
C ILE A 507 8.58 10.34 5.37
N SER A 508 8.01 9.70 4.34
CA SER A 508 8.63 9.66 3.03
C SER A 508 8.69 11.06 2.41
N PRO A 509 9.81 11.46 1.77
CA PRO A 509 9.93 12.78 1.15
C PRO A 509 8.80 13.09 0.17
N GLN A 510 8.32 12.07 -0.55
CA GLN A 510 7.20 12.18 -1.49
C GLN A 510 5.89 12.50 -0.78
N SER A 511 5.52 11.75 0.26
CA SER A 511 4.25 11.98 0.98
C SER A 511 4.27 13.32 1.70
N ILE A 512 5.42 13.71 2.27
CA ILE A 512 5.62 15.01 2.91
C ILE A 512 5.47 16.14 1.88
N ALA A 513 6.13 16.03 0.73
CA ALA A 513 6.03 17.06 -0.32
C ALA A 513 4.59 17.23 -0.83
N VAL A 514 3.88 16.12 -1.04
CA VAL A 514 2.47 16.14 -1.45
C VAL A 514 1.58 16.78 -0.37
N ALA A 515 1.79 16.43 0.89
CA ALA A 515 1.05 17.01 2.01
C ALA A 515 1.32 18.52 2.13
N CYS A 516 2.58 18.95 2.06
CA CYS A 516 2.97 20.36 2.09
C CYS A 516 2.38 21.15 0.91
N ALA A 517 2.42 20.59 -0.30
CA ALA A 517 1.82 21.23 -1.48
C ALA A 517 0.31 21.42 -1.31
N ALA A 518 -0.40 20.37 -0.87
CA ALA A 518 -1.86 20.41 -0.74
C ALA A 518 -2.37 21.30 0.41
N THR A 519 -1.56 21.51 1.44
CA THR A 519 -1.92 22.32 2.61
C THR A 519 -1.34 23.73 2.58
N GLY A 520 -0.67 24.13 1.49
CA GLY A 520 -0.11 25.48 1.34
C GLY A 520 1.14 25.73 2.20
N MET A 521 1.92 24.69 2.47
CA MET A 521 3.14 24.73 3.29
C MET A 521 4.41 24.36 2.50
N VAL A 522 4.42 24.60 1.19
CA VAL A 522 5.61 24.36 0.34
C VAL A 522 6.83 25.07 0.94
N GLY A 523 7.94 24.35 1.10
CA GLY A 523 9.16 24.85 1.75
C GLY A 523 9.25 24.60 3.25
N ARG A 524 8.21 24.03 3.89
CA ARG A 524 8.20 23.65 5.32
C ARG A 524 8.22 22.12 5.53
N GLU A 525 8.72 21.37 4.56
CA GLU A 525 8.78 19.90 4.58
C GLU A 525 9.56 19.37 5.79
N SER A 526 10.64 20.06 6.18
CA SER A 526 11.46 19.69 7.34
C SER A 526 10.68 19.73 8.66
N GLU A 527 9.78 20.71 8.81
CA GLU A 527 8.95 20.84 10.01
C GLU A 527 7.93 19.70 10.09
N LEU A 528 7.29 19.38 8.97
CA LEU A 528 6.36 18.25 8.87
C LEU A 528 7.06 16.90 9.10
N PHE A 529 8.29 16.72 8.57
CA PHE A 529 9.11 15.54 8.85
C PHE A 529 9.42 15.39 10.33
N ARG A 530 9.88 16.46 10.99
CA ARG A 530 10.19 16.46 12.44
C ARG A 530 8.94 16.15 13.26
N TYR A 531 7.77 16.58 12.80
CA TYR A 531 6.50 16.27 13.43
C TYR A 531 6.14 14.78 13.31
N THR A 532 6.30 14.15 12.14
CA THR A 532 5.86 12.76 11.92
C THR A 532 6.88 11.69 12.31
N VAL A 533 8.18 11.98 12.29
CA VAL A 533 9.25 10.97 12.48
C VAL A 533 9.17 10.19 13.79
N LYS A 534 8.83 10.85 14.90
CA LYS A 534 8.67 10.19 16.20
C LYS A 534 7.53 9.16 16.15
N HIS A 535 6.40 9.52 15.54
CA HIS A 535 5.22 8.67 15.43
C HIS A 535 5.51 7.46 14.55
N SER A 536 6.20 7.68 13.43
CA SER A 536 6.64 6.64 12.52
C SER A 536 7.50 5.57 13.21
N LEU A 537 8.50 5.99 13.99
CA LEU A 537 9.36 5.06 14.74
C LEU A 537 8.60 4.30 15.83
N ILE A 538 7.68 4.96 16.55
CA ILE A 538 6.85 4.28 17.56
C ILE A 538 6.00 3.19 16.91
N PHE A 539 5.33 3.48 15.80
CA PHE A 539 4.50 2.50 15.11
C PHE A 539 5.33 1.37 14.49
N ALA A 540 6.51 1.67 13.95
CA ALA A 540 7.45 0.64 13.46
C ALA A 540 7.87 -0.31 14.59
N SER A 541 8.17 0.22 15.79
CA SER A 541 8.47 -0.60 16.98
C SER A 541 7.28 -1.44 17.42
N VAL A 542 6.05 -0.91 17.36
CA VAL A 542 4.84 -1.68 17.68
C VAL A 542 4.69 -2.87 16.72
N ILE A 543 4.88 -2.67 15.41
CA ILE A 543 4.87 -3.77 14.45
C ILE A 543 6.01 -4.75 14.73
N GLY A 544 7.22 -4.27 15.04
CA GLY A 544 8.35 -5.10 15.45
C GLY A 544 8.02 -6.03 16.63
N ILE A 545 7.38 -5.49 17.67
CA ILE A 545 6.94 -6.28 18.83
C ILE A 545 5.88 -7.31 18.40
N ILE A 546 4.88 -6.92 17.60
CA ILE A 546 3.85 -7.82 17.10
C ILE A 546 4.48 -8.96 16.28
N THR A 547 5.38 -8.66 15.36
CA THR A 547 6.06 -9.64 14.52
C THR A 547 6.90 -10.60 15.35
N LEU A 548 7.63 -10.11 16.36
CA LEU A 548 8.39 -10.95 17.28
C LEU A 548 7.49 -11.89 18.08
N LEU A 549 6.39 -11.38 18.62
CA LEU A 549 5.43 -12.19 19.36
C LEU A 549 4.75 -13.23 18.47
N GLN A 550 4.40 -12.88 17.22
CA GLN A 550 3.83 -13.84 16.26
C GLN A 550 4.83 -14.93 15.85
N ALA A 551 6.11 -14.59 15.77
CA ALA A 551 7.15 -15.56 15.41
C ALA A 551 7.35 -16.64 16.48
N TYR A 552 7.23 -16.30 17.77
CA TYR A 552 7.66 -17.20 18.86
C TYR A 552 6.60 -17.49 19.93
N VAL A 553 5.60 -16.64 20.13
CA VAL A 553 4.62 -16.75 21.22
C VAL A 553 3.22 -17.06 20.70
N PHE A 554 2.74 -16.30 19.72
CA PHE A 554 1.40 -16.41 19.15
C PHE A 554 1.45 -17.06 17.77
N THR A 555 2.11 -18.22 17.67
CA THR A 555 2.27 -18.95 16.40
C THR A 555 0.93 -19.41 15.80
N GLY A 556 -0.12 -19.55 16.62
CA GLY A 556 -1.49 -19.80 16.13
C GLY A 556 -2.09 -18.66 15.30
N MET A 557 -1.47 -17.47 15.30
CA MET A 557 -1.86 -16.36 14.43
C MET A 557 -1.22 -16.43 13.04
N LEU A 558 -0.29 -17.36 12.80
CA LEU A 558 0.36 -17.48 11.50
C LEU A 558 -0.62 -18.02 10.46
N VAL A 559 -0.51 -17.52 9.23
CA VAL A 559 -1.25 -18.05 8.09
C VAL A 559 -0.51 -19.29 7.60
N SER A 560 -1.22 -20.41 7.54
CA SER A 560 -0.73 -21.71 7.10
C SER A 560 -1.03 -21.97 5.63
#